data_AF-A0A7Y2ZRJ6-F1
#
_entry.id   AF-A0A7Y2ZRJ6-F1
#
_cell.length_a   1.000
_cell.length_b   1.000
_cell.length_c   1.000
_cell.angle_alpha   90.00
_cell.angle_beta   90.00
_cell.angle_gamma   90.00
#
_symmetry.space_group_name_H-M   'P 1'
#
loop_
_entity.id
_entity.type
_entity.pdbx_description
1 polymer ?
#
loop_
_entity_poly.entity_id
_entity_poly.type
_entity_poly.pdbx_seq_one_letter_code
_entity_poly.pdbx_strand_id
1 'polypeptide(L)'
;MNNTGIILTLAYPETIVMVANEWYSPYMRFIGIGKKNYVRAGHAALVLINIETGLLEYHDFGRYITPEPNGRVRGKTTDHELDFPLKAEILNNEILNLDEILKFLAIHPKLTHGDGKLIASVCDKVDYQAAREHITMMQERHFIRYAAFVKDACNCARFVTGALIASVTDLNIKEKLIKSTRFTPSTIGNVTIANTKNIVYEVSEDGDISEFKSTVAKENRRLFLDKLIDHEPCFIGTIKPKPVSSVKEHAQWLSGIAAGAWFELHDTNNPLEFRFRRVSPSGYIDVEGVYQVNQNNFNYNKPYEFIHYSNCNFFHIMQDDEIYRFDLKEKLN
;
A
#
# COMPACT_ATOMS: atom_id res chain seq x y z
N MET A 1 7.05 -24.23 -15.27
CA MET A 1 7.02 -23.28 -14.15
C MET A 1 6.16 -23.92 -13.07
N ASN A 2 6.64 -23.92 -11.83
CA ASN A 2 5.92 -24.55 -10.72
C ASN A 2 5.03 -23.49 -10.06
N ASN A 3 3.77 -23.84 -9.80
CA ASN A 3 2.86 -23.00 -9.03
C ASN A 3 3.20 -23.16 -7.55
N THR A 4 4.13 -22.33 -7.08
CA THR A 4 4.62 -22.33 -5.70
C THR A 4 3.97 -21.24 -4.84
N GLY A 5 3.19 -20.35 -5.46
CA GLY A 5 2.50 -19.26 -4.80
C GLY A 5 1.02 -19.16 -5.17
N ILE A 6 0.30 -18.39 -4.37
CA ILE A 6 -1.05 -17.89 -4.64
C ILE A 6 -1.01 -16.37 -4.51
N ILE A 7 -1.70 -15.64 -5.39
CA ILE A 7 -1.97 -14.22 -5.19
C ILE A 7 -3.47 -14.03 -4.96
N LEU A 8 -3.84 -13.45 -3.82
CA LEU A 8 -5.16 -12.84 -3.67
C LEU A 8 -5.09 -11.44 -4.27
N THR A 9 -5.82 -11.22 -5.36
CA THR A 9 -5.87 -9.91 -6.01
C THR A 9 -7.01 -9.11 -5.40
N LEU A 10 -6.72 -7.90 -4.92
CA LEU A 10 -7.67 -7.10 -4.14
C LEU A 10 -7.98 -5.77 -4.86
N ALA A 11 -9.24 -5.38 -4.84
CA ALA A 11 -9.72 -4.08 -5.30
C ALA A 11 -10.70 -3.48 -4.30
N TYR A 12 -10.49 -2.22 -3.95
CA TYR A 12 -11.43 -1.40 -3.17
C TYR A 12 -11.93 -0.30 -4.11
N PRO A 13 -12.93 -0.59 -4.95
CA PRO A 13 -13.26 0.26 -6.10
C PRO A 13 -13.90 1.59 -5.66
N GLU A 14 -14.41 1.66 -4.44
CA GLU A 14 -15.07 2.85 -3.88
C GLU A 14 -14.10 3.85 -3.27
N THR A 15 -12.81 3.52 -3.14
CA THR A 15 -11.81 4.45 -2.61
C THR A 15 -11.71 5.73 -3.44
N ILE A 16 -11.85 6.87 -2.77
CA ILE A 16 -11.69 8.20 -3.37
C ILE A 16 -10.23 8.59 -3.26
N VAL A 17 -9.62 8.93 -4.38
CA VAL A 17 -8.21 9.28 -4.45
C VAL A 17 -8.02 10.69 -4.95
N MET A 18 -6.97 11.35 -4.45
CA MET A 18 -6.51 12.58 -5.05
C MET A 18 -5.96 12.29 -6.45
N VAL A 19 -6.28 13.10 -7.44
CA VAL A 19 -5.79 12.91 -8.82
C VAL A 19 -4.26 12.96 -8.88
N ALA A 20 -3.68 12.31 -9.89
CA ALA A 20 -2.25 12.43 -10.15
C ALA A 20 -1.91 13.84 -10.68
N ASN A 21 -0.66 14.26 -10.54
CA ASN A 21 -0.19 15.51 -11.14
C ASN A 21 0.08 15.29 -12.64
N GLU A 22 -1.00 15.26 -13.41
CA GLU A 22 -1.02 15.11 -14.87
C GLU A 22 -1.84 16.24 -15.52
N TRP A 23 -1.45 16.63 -16.73
CA TRP A 23 -1.99 17.82 -17.42
C TRP A 23 -3.52 17.81 -17.56
N TYR A 24 -4.14 16.63 -17.70
CA TYR A 24 -5.59 16.49 -17.90
C TYR A 24 -6.37 16.50 -16.58
N SER A 25 -5.73 16.21 -15.45
CA SER A 25 -6.41 16.01 -14.17
C SER A 25 -7.25 17.22 -13.70
N PRO A 26 -6.78 18.47 -13.82
CA PRO A 26 -7.59 19.65 -13.48
C PRO A 26 -8.86 19.83 -14.32
N TYR A 27 -8.89 19.21 -15.51
CA TYR A 27 -9.98 19.36 -16.48
C TYR A 27 -11.07 18.29 -16.34
N MET A 28 -10.81 17.18 -15.66
CA MET A 28 -11.75 16.05 -15.49
C MET A 28 -13.11 16.48 -14.92
N ARG A 29 -13.11 17.40 -13.94
CA ARG A 29 -14.35 17.94 -13.35
C ARG A 29 -15.27 18.65 -14.35
N PHE A 30 -14.72 19.26 -15.41
CA PHE A 30 -15.52 20.02 -16.39
C PHE A 30 -16.25 19.11 -17.37
N ILE A 31 -15.82 17.86 -17.49
CA ILE A 31 -16.50 16.80 -18.25
C ILE A 31 -17.30 15.86 -17.35
N GLY A 32 -17.53 16.26 -16.09
CA GLY A 32 -18.40 15.55 -15.14
C GLY A 32 -17.75 14.39 -14.39
N ILE A 33 -16.41 14.31 -14.36
CA ILE A 33 -15.66 13.28 -13.61
C ILE A 33 -15.08 13.88 -12.34
N GLY A 34 -15.47 13.33 -11.18
CA GLY A 34 -14.94 13.72 -9.89
C GLY A 34 -15.15 15.20 -9.56
N LYS A 35 -14.22 15.75 -8.76
CA LYS A 35 -14.12 17.18 -8.42
C LYS A 35 -12.68 17.67 -8.54
N LYS A 36 -12.44 18.96 -8.26
CA LYS A 36 -11.18 19.69 -8.54
C LYS A 36 -9.89 18.87 -8.43
N ASN A 37 -9.72 18.10 -7.35
CA ASN A 37 -8.52 17.30 -7.11
C ASN A 37 -8.83 15.83 -6.79
N TYR A 38 -10.06 15.34 -6.95
CA TYR A 38 -10.46 14.02 -6.46
C TYR A 38 -11.31 13.27 -7.46
N VAL A 39 -11.12 11.95 -7.51
CA VAL A 39 -11.90 11.02 -8.32
C VAL A 39 -12.06 9.71 -7.56
N ARG A 40 -13.17 9.00 -7.79
CA ARG A 40 -13.33 7.63 -7.32
C ARG A 40 -12.73 6.68 -8.35
N ALA A 41 -11.45 6.37 -8.16
CA ALA A 41 -10.69 5.46 -9.03
C ALA A 41 -10.32 4.15 -8.34
N GLY A 42 -10.64 4.01 -7.06
CA GLY A 42 -10.38 2.83 -6.25
C GLY A 42 -8.93 2.67 -5.81
N HIS A 43 -8.72 1.66 -4.98
CA HIS A 43 -7.41 1.16 -4.55
C HIS A 43 -7.22 -0.29 -4.98
N ALA A 44 -5.98 -0.71 -5.20
CA ALA A 44 -5.63 -2.08 -5.52
C ALA A 44 -4.43 -2.52 -4.70
N ALA A 45 -4.51 -3.76 -4.24
CA ALA A 45 -3.47 -4.41 -3.47
C ALA A 45 -3.39 -5.88 -3.87
N LEU A 46 -2.36 -6.56 -3.39
CA LEU A 46 -2.27 -8.00 -3.49
C LEU A 46 -1.80 -8.58 -2.16
N VAL A 47 -2.16 -9.84 -1.96
CA VAL A 47 -1.57 -10.68 -0.92
C VAL A 47 -0.87 -11.84 -1.62
N LEU A 48 0.46 -11.90 -1.47
CA LEU A 48 1.27 -13.00 -1.95
C LEU A 48 1.33 -14.07 -0.86
N ILE A 49 1.01 -15.31 -1.23
CA ILE A 49 0.96 -16.44 -0.31
C ILE A 49 1.93 -17.52 -0.79
N ASN A 50 2.79 -17.98 0.10
CA ASN A 50 3.67 -19.12 -0.17
C ASN A 50 2.90 -20.43 0.14
N ILE A 51 2.79 -21.34 -0.83
CA ILE A 51 1.97 -22.55 -0.68
C ILE A 51 2.51 -23.50 0.39
N GLU A 52 3.83 -23.63 0.50
CA GLU A 52 4.47 -24.57 1.43
C GLU A 52 4.36 -24.10 2.88
N THR A 53 4.55 -22.80 3.10
CA THR A 53 4.63 -22.24 4.44
C THR A 53 3.31 -21.63 4.90
N GLY A 54 2.38 -21.29 4.01
CA GLY A 54 1.17 -20.53 4.33
C GLY A 54 1.44 -19.06 4.70
N LEU A 55 2.67 -18.57 4.52
CA LEU A 55 3.05 -17.19 4.81
C LEU A 55 2.26 -16.23 3.92
N LEU A 56 1.71 -15.18 4.54
CA LEU A 56 0.88 -14.17 3.91
C LEU A 56 1.63 -12.82 3.87
N GLU A 57 1.78 -12.25 2.68
CA GLU A 57 2.49 -10.97 2.47
C GLU A 57 1.59 -9.98 1.74
N TYR A 58 1.09 -8.99 2.47
CA TYR A 58 0.32 -7.90 1.89
C TYR A 58 1.23 -6.84 1.25
N HIS A 59 0.86 -6.42 0.04
CA HIS A 59 1.54 -5.36 -0.69
C HIS A 59 0.57 -4.46 -1.43
N ASP A 60 0.84 -3.16 -1.37
CA ASP A 60 0.19 -2.15 -2.19
C ASP A 60 1.17 -1.07 -2.64
N PHE A 61 0.71 -0.19 -3.51
CA PHE A 61 1.46 0.97 -3.97
C PHE A 61 0.63 2.23 -3.85
N GLY A 62 1.21 3.27 -3.25
CA GLY A 62 0.51 4.53 -3.02
C GLY A 62 1.41 5.62 -2.50
N ARG A 63 0.82 6.76 -2.17
CA ARG A 63 1.51 8.00 -1.77
C ARG A 63 1.62 8.09 -0.24
N TYR A 64 2.24 7.08 0.37
CA TYR A 64 2.33 6.90 1.82
C TYR A 64 3.64 7.48 2.36
N ILE A 65 3.58 8.61 3.08
CA ILE A 65 4.77 9.26 3.66
C ILE A 65 5.86 9.43 2.58
N THR A 66 5.48 10.01 1.44
CA THR A 66 6.35 10.24 0.28
C THR A 66 6.28 11.71 -0.16
N PRO A 67 7.37 12.26 -0.72
CA PRO A 67 7.33 13.60 -1.30
C PRO A 67 6.54 13.54 -2.62
N GLU A 68 5.76 14.58 -2.91
CA GLU A 68 5.10 14.69 -4.20
C GLU A 68 6.13 14.82 -5.34
N PRO A 69 5.89 14.21 -6.52
CA PRO A 69 4.68 13.50 -6.95
C PRO A 69 4.79 11.97 -6.77
N ASN A 70 5.60 11.48 -5.83
CA ASN A 70 5.99 10.08 -5.76
C ASN A 70 5.04 9.24 -4.90
N GLY A 71 5.01 7.94 -5.20
CA GLY A 71 4.53 6.89 -4.32
C GLY A 71 5.60 5.84 -4.08
N ARG A 72 5.29 4.86 -3.23
CA ARG A 72 6.16 3.72 -2.90
C ARG A 72 5.35 2.45 -2.72
N VAL A 73 6.03 1.32 -2.80
CA VAL A 73 5.46 0.01 -2.43
C VAL A 73 5.55 -0.14 -0.90
N ARG A 74 4.47 -0.62 -0.27
CA ARG A 74 4.47 -1.02 1.14
C ARG A 74 4.54 -2.53 1.28
N GLY A 75 4.98 -2.96 2.45
CA GLY A 75 4.99 -4.36 2.88
C GLY A 75 5.50 -4.46 4.31
N LYS A 76 5.34 -5.62 4.93
CA LYS A 76 5.61 -5.84 6.36
C LYS A 76 6.99 -5.38 6.86
N THR A 77 8.01 -5.32 6.00
CA THR A 77 9.35 -4.84 6.37
C THR A 77 9.39 -3.33 6.54
N THR A 78 8.82 -2.56 5.61
CA THR A 78 8.85 -1.08 5.67
C THR A 78 7.68 -0.50 6.45
N ASP A 79 6.62 -1.28 6.63
CA ASP A 79 5.36 -0.89 7.23
C ASP A 79 4.91 -2.07 8.11
N HIS A 80 5.46 -2.12 9.33
CA HIS A 80 5.27 -3.22 10.29
C HIS A 80 3.80 -3.48 10.65
N GLU A 81 2.92 -2.47 10.51
CA GLU A 81 1.48 -2.62 10.67
C GLU A 81 0.85 -3.58 9.63
N LEU A 82 1.58 -3.91 8.55
CA LEU A 82 1.19 -4.87 7.52
C LEU A 82 1.67 -6.30 7.81
N ASP A 83 2.33 -6.54 8.94
CA ASP A 83 2.63 -7.90 9.43
C ASP A 83 1.39 -8.47 10.13
N PHE A 84 0.46 -8.97 9.32
CA PHE A 84 -0.83 -9.44 9.83
C PHE A 84 -0.65 -10.71 10.69
N PRO A 85 -1.39 -10.85 11.80
CA PRO A 85 -1.37 -12.04 12.65
C PRO A 85 -2.19 -13.18 12.02
N LEU A 86 -2.11 -13.34 10.69
CA LEU A 86 -2.85 -14.32 9.91
C LEU A 86 -1.89 -15.20 9.13
N LYS A 87 -2.28 -16.46 8.97
CA LYS A 87 -1.58 -17.45 8.15
C LYS A 87 -2.60 -18.16 7.27
N ALA A 88 -2.23 -18.43 6.03
CA ALA A 88 -3.06 -19.23 5.14
C ALA A 88 -2.97 -20.71 5.55
N GLU A 89 -4.12 -21.32 5.79
CA GLU A 89 -4.24 -22.77 5.98
C GLU A 89 -4.41 -23.41 4.60
N ILE A 90 -3.39 -24.12 4.13
CA ILE A 90 -3.34 -24.64 2.76
C ILE A 90 -3.43 -26.17 2.77
N LEU A 91 -4.40 -26.69 2.02
CA LEU A 91 -4.55 -28.12 1.76
C LEU A 91 -4.85 -28.32 0.27
N ASN A 92 -4.08 -29.20 -0.40
CA ASN A 92 -4.26 -29.49 -1.83
C ASN A 92 -4.28 -28.23 -2.73
N ASN A 93 -3.47 -27.22 -2.41
CA ASN A 93 -3.41 -25.91 -3.10
C ASN A 93 -4.71 -25.09 -2.99
N GLU A 94 -5.51 -25.32 -1.95
CA GLU A 94 -6.68 -24.52 -1.60
C GLU A 94 -6.49 -23.85 -0.24
N ILE A 95 -6.99 -22.62 -0.10
CA ILE A 95 -6.94 -21.86 1.14
C ILE A 95 -8.20 -22.19 1.94
N LEU A 96 -8.05 -22.94 3.03
CA LEU A 96 -9.17 -23.39 3.85
C LEU A 96 -9.83 -22.25 4.63
N ASN A 97 -9.02 -21.31 5.12
CA ASN A 97 -9.48 -20.13 5.88
C ASN A 97 -9.61 -18.87 5.01
N LEU A 98 -9.97 -19.01 3.72
CA LEU A 98 -10.09 -17.88 2.80
C LEU A 98 -11.07 -16.82 3.30
N ASP A 99 -12.21 -17.24 3.85
CA ASP A 99 -13.24 -16.34 4.37
C ASP A 99 -12.72 -15.48 5.53
N GLU A 100 -11.88 -16.03 6.40
CA GLU A 100 -11.24 -15.29 7.50
C GLU A 100 -10.30 -14.22 6.97
N ILE A 101 -9.45 -14.58 6.00
CA ILE A 101 -8.50 -13.66 5.36
C ILE A 101 -9.24 -12.53 4.65
N LEU A 102 -10.27 -12.86 3.86
CA LEU A 102 -11.06 -11.88 3.12
C LEU A 102 -11.80 -10.92 4.05
N LYS A 103 -12.39 -11.43 5.14
CA LYS A 103 -13.03 -10.61 6.17
C LYS A 103 -12.05 -9.65 6.81
N PHE A 104 -10.88 -10.14 7.22
CA PHE A 104 -9.85 -9.30 7.82
C PHE A 104 -9.44 -8.15 6.88
N LEU A 105 -9.20 -8.44 5.61
CA LEU A 105 -8.79 -7.45 4.61
C LEU A 105 -9.89 -6.42 4.29
N ALA A 106 -11.17 -6.76 4.47
CA ALA A 106 -12.30 -5.86 4.26
C ALA A 106 -12.54 -4.93 5.45
N ILE A 107 -12.45 -5.45 6.68
CA ILE A 107 -12.85 -4.70 7.90
C ILE A 107 -11.69 -3.91 8.56
N HIS A 108 -10.49 -3.91 7.96
CA HIS A 108 -9.34 -3.14 8.44
C HIS A 108 -8.86 -2.07 7.43
N PRO A 109 -9.74 -1.12 7.01
CA PRO A 109 -9.39 -0.09 6.03
C PRO A 109 -8.25 0.83 6.49
N LYS A 110 -8.02 0.94 7.81
CA LYS A 110 -6.88 1.67 8.38
C LYS A 110 -5.51 1.08 8.02
N LEU A 111 -5.44 -0.23 7.74
CA LEU A 111 -4.22 -0.91 7.32
C LEU A 111 -4.11 -0.91 5.79
N THR A 112 -5.20 -1.24 5.11
CA THR A 112 -5.22 -1.46 3.66
C THR A 112 -5.35 -0.17 2.86
N HIS A 113 -5.80 0.93 3.48
CA HIS A 113 -6.18 2.18 2.82
C HIS A 113 -7.23 1.99 1.70
N GLY A 114 -7.99 0.90 1.78
CA GLY A 114 -9.08 0.60 0.88
C GLY A 114 -10.42 0.90 1.54
N ASP A 115 -11.12 1.91 1.05
CA ASP A 115 -12.47 2.25 1.52
C ASP A 115 -13.56 1.50 0.74
N GLY A 116 -14.67 1.23 1.43
CA GLY A 116 -15.85 0.58 0.88
C GLY A 116 -15.67 -0.93 0.71
N LYS A 117 -16.41 -1.51 -0.22
CA LYS A 117 -16.40 -2.96 -0.43
C LYS A 117 -15.05 -3.47 -0.94
N LEU A 118 -14.64 -4.64 -0.48
CA LEU A 118 -13.54 -5.39 -1.08
C LEU A 118 -14.07 -6.28 -2.21
N ILE A 119 -13.47 -6.20 -3.39
CA ILE A 119 -13.63 -7.17 -4.47
C ILE A 119 -12.33 -7.95 -4.58
N ALA A 120 -12.40 -9.28 -4.52
CA ALA A 120 -11.22 -10.14 -4.49
C ALA A 120 -11.35 -11.40 -5.35
N SER A 121 -10.22 -11.96 -5.75
CA SER A 121 -10.15 -13.27 -6.41
C SER A 121 -8.84 -13.98 -6.09
N VAL A 122 -8.86 -15.30 -6.27
CA VAL A 122 -7.70 -16.18 -6.08
C VAL A 122 -7.03 -16.43 -7.42
N CYS A 123 -5.70 -16.24 -7.47
CA CYS A 123 -4.84 -16.66 -8.57
C CYS A 123 -3.83 -17.71 -8.05
N ASP A 124 -4.09 -18.99 -8.34
CA ASP A 124 -3.27 -20.15 -7.91
C ASP A 124 -2.28 -20.64 -8.97
N LYS A 125 -2.09 -19.86 -10.05
CA LYS A 125 -1.15 -20.12 -11.15
C LYS A 125 0.06 -19.19 -11.06
N VAL A 126 0.73 -19.16 -9.91
CA VAL A 126 1.76 -18.16 -9.59
C VAL A 126 3.08 -18.83 -9.21
N ASP A 127 4.16 -18.34 -9.79
CA ASP A 127 5.51 -18.55 -9.28
C ASP A 127 5.80 -17.55 -8.15
N TYR A 128 5.88 -18.06 -6.92
CA TYR A 128 6.05 -17.21 -5.73
C TYR A 128 7.33 -16.37 -5.79
N GLN A 129 8.43 -16.98 -6.24
CA GLN A 129 9.74 -16.33 -6.25
C GLN A 129 9.77 -15.20 -7.29
N ALA A 130 9.20 -15.43 -8.48
CA ALA A 130 9.08 -14.38 -9.50
C ALA A 130 8.22 -13.19 -9.03
N ALA A 131 7.14 -13.45 -8.27
CA ALA A 131 6.34 -12.39 -7.66
C ALA A 131 7.15 -11.59 -6.64
N ARG A 132 7.83 -12.31 -5.73
CA ARG A 132 8.64 -11.74 -4.65
C ARG A 132 9.78 -10.89 -5.19
N GLU A 133 10.47 -11.36 -6.23
CA GLU A 133 11.54 -10.61 -6.93
C GLU A 133 11.01 -9.32 -7.55
N HIS A 134 9.86 -9.36 -8.23
CA HIS A 134 9.26 -8.15 -8.80
C HIS A 134 8.87 -7.13 -7.73
N ILE A 135 8.24 -7.58 -6.64
CA ILE A 135 7.83 -6.71 -5.53
C ILE A 135 9.06 -6.09 -4.87
N THR A 136 10.09 -6.89 -4.58
CA THR A 136 11.35 -6.41 -3.99
C THR A 136 12.03 -5.38 -4.90
N MET A 137 12.16 -5.66 -6.20
CA MET A 137 12.68 -4.71 -7.19
C MET A 137 11.91 -3.38 -7.15
N MET A 138 10.57 -3.42 -7.04
CA MET A 138 9.76 -2.20 -6.96
C MET A 138 9.91 -1.46 -5.61
N GLN A 139 10.14 -2.17 -4.50
CA GLN A 139 10.46 -1.56 -3.19
C GLN A 139 11.84 -0.89 -3.19
N GLU A 140 12.82 -1.50 -3.86
CA GLU A 140 14.19 -0.99 -4.00
C GLU A 140 14.30 0.26 -4.88
N ARG A 141 13.27 0.55 -5.69
CA ARG A 141 13.18 1.85 -6.38
C ARG A 141 12.86 3.01 -5.44
N HIS A 142 12.49 2.71 -4.20
CA HIS A 142 12.13 3.67 -3.15
C HIS A 142 10.95 4.55 -3.52
N PHE A 143 11.20 5.60 -4.31
CA PHE A 143 10.19 6.53 -4.81
C PHE A 143 10.00 6.37 -6.31
N ILE A 144 8.76 6.06 -6.67
CA ILE A 144 8.33 5.95 -8.06
C ILE A 144 7.28 7.03 -8.29
N ARG A 145 7.44 7.82 -9.36
CA ARG A 145 6.43 8.83 -9.73
C ARG A 145 5.04 8.19 -9.76
N TYR A 146 4.09 8.79 -9.04
CA TYR A 146 2.70 8.36 -9.07
C TYR A 146 2.00 8.97 -10.28
N ALA A 147 1.49 8.13 -11.18
CA ALA A 147 0.72 8.58 -12.35
C ALA A 147 -0.19 7.49 -12.91
N ALA A 148 -1.25 7.89 -13.62
CA ALA A 148 -2.07 6.99 -14.39
C ALA A 148 -1.38 6.59 -15.70
N PHE A 149 -0.94 7.57 -16.52
CA PHE A 149 -0.53 7.30 -17.91
C PHE A 149 0.95 7.56 -18.22
N VAL A 150 1.70 8.18 -17.32
CA VAL A 150 3.14 8.45 -17.54
C VAL A 150 3.92 7.13 -17.64
N LYS A 151 4.80 7.04 -18.64
CA LYS A 151 5.72 5.91 -18.81
C LYS A 151 6.68 5.82 -17.61
N ASP A 152 7.05 4.61 -17.18
CA ASP A 152 7.95 4.32 -16.05
C ASP A 152 7.47 4.80 -14.66
N ALA A 153 6.33 5.50 -14.60
CA ALA A 153 5.56 5.78 -13.39
C ALA A 153 4.72 4.57 -12.95
N CYS A 154 4.09 4.67 -11.78
CA CYS A 154 3.24 3.62 -11.24
C CYS A 154 2.01 4.17 -10.50
N ASN A 155 1.07 3.28 -10.22
CA ASN A 155 -0.06 3.47 -9.31
C ASN A 155 -0.45 2.09 -8.75
N CYS A 156 -1.40 2.04 -7.82
CA CYS A 156 -1.84 0.79 -7.17
C CYS A 156 -2.20 -0.32 -8.18
N ALA A 157 -3.03 0.00 -9.19
CA ALA A 157 -3.45 -0.97 -10.19
C ALA A 157 -2.30 -1.43 -11.10
N ARG A 158 -1.40 -0.52 -11.51
CA ARG A 158 -0.21 -0.83 -12.32
C ARG A 158 0.79 -1.70 -11.56
N PHE A 159 0.99 -1.44 -10.27
CA PHE A 159 1.85 -2.26 -9.42
C PHE A 159 1.34 -3.70 -9.33
N VAL A 160 0.05 -3.88 -8.98
CA VAL A 160 -0.56 -5.21 -8.88
C VAL A 160 -0.52 -5.95 -10.22
N THR A 161 -0.80 -5.26 -11.33
CA THR A 161 -0.70 -5.83 -12.68
C THR A 161 0.73 -6.28 -13.01
N GLY A 162 1.73 -5.46 -12.66
CA GLY A 162 3.14 -5.77 -12.87
C GLY A 162 3.58 -7.04 -12.12
N ALA A 163 3.21 -7.13 -10.84
CA ALA A 163 3.48 -8.31 -10.02
C ALA A 163 2.82 -9.58 -10.58
N LEU A 164 1.56 -9.49 -11.02
CA LEU A 164 0.86 -10.60 -11.68
C LEU A 164 1.51 -10.99 -13.02
N ILE A 165 1.89 -10.04 -13.88
CA ILE A 165 2.55 -10.33 -15.17
C ILE A 165 3.89 -11.03 -14.97
N ALA A 166 4.65 -10.61 -13.95
CA ALA A 166 5.95 -11.17 -13.62
C ALA A 166 5.84 -12.64 -13.19
N SER A 167 4.77 -13.01 -12.48
CA SER A 167 4.72 -14.28 -11.75
C SER A 167 3.70 -15.29 -12.25
N VAL A 168 2.65 -14.87 -12.98
CA VAL A 168 1.62 -15.80 -13.42
C VAL A 168 2.18 -16.77 -14.47
N THR A 169 1.93 -18.06 -14.27
CA THR A 169 2.43 -19.13 -15.15
C THR A 169 1.45 -19.45 -16.27
N ASP A 170 0.18 -19.05 -16.15
CA ASP A 170 -0.83 -19.21 -17.19
C ASP A 170 -0.66 -18.13 -18.27
N LEU A 171 -0.32 -18.56 -19.49
CA LEU A 171 -0.04 -17.65 -20.61
C LEU A 171 -1.26 -16.83 -21.02
N ASN A 172 -2.47 -17.38 -20.94
CA ASN A 172 -3.69 -16.67 -21.32
C ASN A 172 -3.98 -15.52 -20.34
N ILE A 173 -3.82 -15.78 -19.03
CA ILE A 173 -3.95 -14.74 -18.00
C ILE A 173 -2.87 -13.68 -18.21
N LYS A 174 -1.61 -14.10 -18.41
CA LYS A 174 -0.48 -13.20 -18.65
C LYS A 174 -0.73 -12.27 -19.84
N GLU A 175 -1.20 -12.79 -20.96
CA GLU A 175 -1.52 -11.98 -22.14
C GLU A 175 -2.64 -10.98 -21.88
N LYS A 176 -3.70 -11.38 -21.16
CA LYS A 176 -4.81 -10.48 -20.81
C LYS A 176 -4.32 -9.34 -19.91
N LEU A 177 -3.46 -9.63 -18.94
CA LEU A 177 -2.84 -8.62 -18.09
C LEU A 177 -1.97 -7.65 -18.92
N ILE A 178 -1.10 -8.16 -19.81
CA ILE A 178 -0.30 -7.33 -20.71
C ILE A 178 -1.19 -6.47 -21.62
N LYS A 179 -2.28 -7.03 -22.16
CA LYS A 179 -3.24 -6.26 -22.96
C LYS A 179 -3.87 -5.12 -22.15
N SER A 180 -4.14 -5.32 -20.86
CA SER A 180 -4.69 -4.28 -19.97
C SER A 180 -3.74 -3.10 -19.75
N THR A 181 -2.42 -3.27 -19.91
CA THR A 181 -1.44 -2.18 -19.74
C THR A 181 -1.35 -1.23 -20.93
N ARG A 182 -2.06 -1.50 -22.04
CA ARG A 182 -2.05 -0.61 -23.22
C ARG A 182 -2.70 0.76 -22.97
N PHE A 183 -3.53 0.87 -21.94
CA PHE A 183 -4.08 2.14 -21.45
C PHE A 183 -3.59 2.38 -20.02
N THR A 184 -4.42 2.07 -19.03
CA THR A 184 -4.01 1.81 -17.65
C THR A 184 -4.88 0.66 -17.14
N PRO A 185 -4.30 -0.32 -16.42
CA PRO A 185 -5.10 -1.34 -15.76
C PRO A 185 -6.03 -0.69 -14.73
N SER A 186 -7.19 -1.31 -14.48
CA SER A 186 -8.14 -0.90 -13.45
C SER A 186 -8.12 -1.89 -12.29
N THR A 187 -8.49 -1.43 -11.10
CA THR A 187 -8.48 -2.24 -9.86
C THR A 187 -9.30 -3.53 -10.02
N ILE A 188 -10.57 -3.44 -10.41
CA ILE A 188 -11.46 -4.59 -10.67
C ILE A 188 -10.97 -5.43 -11.87
N GLY A 189 -10.31 -4.79 -12.84
CA GLY A 189 -9.74 -5.47 -14.01
C GLY A 189 -8.67 -6.48 -13.58
N ASN A 190 -7.79 -6.10 -12.66
CA ASN A 190 -6.79 -7.00 -12.09
C ASN A 190 -7.44 -8.23 -11.47
N VAL A 191 -8.46 -8.01 -10.63
CA VAL A 191 -9.18 -9.08 -9.93
C VAL A 191 -9.84 -10.06 -10.89
N THR A 192 -10.54 -9.55 -11.91
CA THR A 192 -11.28 -10.40 -12.85
C THR A 192 -10.36 -11.15 -13.81
N ILE A 193 -9.24 -10.55 -14.24
CA ILE A 193 -8.29 -11.20 -15.15
C ILE A 193 -7.49 -12.29 -14.44
N ALA A 194 -7.10 -12.06 -13.19
CA ALA A 194 -6.25 -12.98 -12.41
C ALA A 194 -7.02 -14.18 -11.81
N ASN A 195 -8.34 -14.17 -11.84
CA ASN A 195 -9.19 -15.20 -11.25
C ASN A 195 -8.96 -16.59 -11.88
N THR A 196 -8.45 -17.55 -11.12
CA THR A 196 -8.28 -18.95 -11.55
C THR A 196 -9.30 -19.91 -10.94
N LYS A 197 -10.11 -19.45 -9.98
CA LYS A 197 -11.12 -20.27 -9.26
C LYS A 197 -12.55 -20.06 -9.76
N ASN A 198 -12.73 -19.28 -10.84
CA ASN A 198 -14.04 -18.96 -11.43
C ASN A 198 -15.05 -18.29 -10.48
N ILE A 199 -14.57 -17.71 -9.38
CA ILE A 199 -15.38 -16.94 -8.44
C ILE A 199 -14.68 -15.62 -8.13
N VAL A 200 -15.44 -14.53 -8.13
CA VAL A 200 -14.99 -13.23 -7.66
C VAL A 200 -15.82 -12.90 -6.42
N TYR A 201 -15.13 -12.64 -5.32
CA TYR A 201 -15.75 -12.34 -4.04
C TYR A 201 -16.02 -10.84 -3.95
N GLU A 202 -17.15 -10.49 -3.36
CA GLU A 202 -17.48 -9.16 -2.85
C GLU A 202 -17.68 -9.28 -1.34
N VAL A 203 -16.93 -8.48 -0.58
CA VAL A 203 -16.99 -8.45 0.88
C VAL A 203 -17.44 -7.06 1.32
N SER A 204 -18.49 -7.01 2.15
CA SER A 204 -18.99 -5.74 2.72
C SER A 204 -18.02 -5.16 3.75
N GLU A 205 -18.24 -3.90 4.13
CA GLU A 205 -17.49 -3.24 5.21
C GLU A 205 -17.72 -3.90 6.59
N ASP A 206 -18.80 -4.68 6.73
CA ASP A 206 -19.12 -5.47 7.92
C ASP A 206 -18.56 -6.91 7.85
N GLY A 207 -17.91 -7.29 6.72
CA GLY A 207 -17.32 -8.61 6.52
C GLY A 207 -18.26 -9.66 5.91
N ASP A 208 -19.42 -9.27 5.39
CA ASP A 208 -20.33 -10.20 4.70
C ASP A 208 -19.76 -10.57 3.34
N ILE A 209 -19.53 -11.87 3.11
CA ILE A 209 -18.99 -12.38 1.85
C ILE A 209 -20.12 -12.79 0.93
N SER A 210 -20.04 -12.36 -0.32
CA SER A 210 -20.94 -12.73 -1.40
C SER A 210 -20.18 -12.85 -2.72
N GLU A 211 -20.86 -13.35 -3.76
CA GLU A 211 -20.31 -13.35 -5.11
C GLU A 211 -20.51 -11.98 -5.78
N PHE A 212 -19.46 -11.46 -6.40
CA PHE A 212 -19.52 -10.25 -7.21
C PHE A 212 -20.30 -10.51 -8.51
N LYS A 213 -21.47 -9.89 -8.65
CA LYS A 213 -22.42 -10.11 -9.77
C LYS A 213 -22.41 -9.02 -10.84
N SER A 214 -21.58 -7.99 -10.70
CA SER A 214 -21.51 -6.89 -11.66
C SER A 214 -20.43 -7.14 -12.73
N THR A 215 -20.18 -6.16 -13.58
CA THR A 215 -19.11 -6.23 -14.59
C THR A 215 -18.09 -5.13 -14.38
N VAL A 216 -16.85 -5.40 -14.76
CA VAL A 216 -15.73 -4.43 -14.69
C VAL A 216 -16.12 -3.10 -15.34
N ALA A 217 -16.69 -3.16 -16.56
CA ALA A 217 -17.07 -1.97 -17.30
C ALA A 217 -18.19 -1.17 -16.62
N LYS A 218 -19.20 -1.86 -16.06
CA LYS A 218 -20.31 -1.22 -15.36
C LYS A 218 -19.83 -0.51 -14.09
N GLU A 219 -19.06 -1.18 -13.25
CA GLU A 219 -18.55 -0.60 -11.99
C GLU A 219 -17.55 0.52 -12.25
N ASN A 220 -16.55 0.31 -13.12
CA ASN A 220 -15.58 1.35 -13.45
C ASN A 220 -16.29 2.60 -13.98
N ARG A 221 -17.29 2.45 -14.87
CA ARG A 221 -18.04 3.59 -15.41
C ARG A 221 -18.85 4.29 -14.32
N ARG A 222 -19.57 3.55 -13.48
CA ARG A 222 -20.39 4.09 -12.39
C ARG A 222 -19.54 4.92 -11.42
N LEU A 223 -18.41 4.36 -10.99
CA LEU A 223 -17.55 4.96 -9.97
C LEU A 223 -16.72 6.11 -10.54
N PHE A 224 -16.12 5.94 -11.71
CA PHE A 224 -15.28 6.98 -12.30
C PHE A 224 -16.08 8.22 -12.71
N LEU A 225 -17.36 8.08 -13.08
CA LEU A 225 -18.26 9.21 -13.38
C LEU A 225 -18.93 9.81 -12.12
N ASP A 226 -18.58 9.35 -10.93
CA ASP A 226 -19.05 9.96 -9.69
C ASP A 226 -18.51 11.40 -9.56
N LYS A 227 -19.42 12.36 -9.36
CA LYS A 227 -19.11 13.79 -9.21
C LYS A 227 -18.64 14.16 -7.81
N LEU A 228 -18.72 13.23 -6.85
CA LEU A 228 -18.26 13.43 -5.48
C LEU A 228 -18.92 14.64 -4.80
N ILE A 229 -20.24 14.79 -4.98
CA ILE A 229 -21.01 15.94 -4.50
C ILE A 229 -20.87 16.08 -2.98
N ASP A 230 -20.97 14.97 -2.25
CA ASP A 230 -20.94 14.94 -0.78
C ASP A 230 -19.52 14.69 -0.21
N HIS A 231 -18.48 14.64 -1.06
CA HIS A 231 -17.12 14.37 -0.58
C HIS A 231 -16.46 15.64 -0.04
N GLU A 232 -16.08 15.61 1.24
CA GLU A 232 -15.27 16.64 1.87
C GLU A 232 -13.82 16.17 2.08
N PRO A 233 -12.83 16.87 1.49
CA PRO A 233 -11.43 16.55 1.71
C PRO A 233 -11.02 16.70 3.18
N CYS A 234 -10.46 15.65 3.77
CA CYS A 234 -9.82 15.70 5.08
C CYS A 234 -8.30 15.55 4.93
N PHE A 235 -7.56 16.55 5.43
CA PHE A 235 -6.10 16.54 5.42
C PHE A 235 -5.49 16.15 6.78
N ILE A 236 -6.31 16.00 7.81
CA ILE A 236 -5.87 15.65 9.15
C ILE A 236 -5.50 14.16 9.16
N GLY A 237 -4.28 13.85 9.58
CA GLY A 237 -3.72 12.49 9.56
C GLY A 237 -3.03 12.12 8.24
N THR A 238 -2.98 13.03 7.27
CA THR A 238 -2.23 12.86 6.02
C THR A 238 -1.22 13.99 5.86
N ILE A 239 -1.67 15.13 5.36
CA ILE A 239 -0.84 16.33 5.16
C ILE A 239 -0.67 17.09 6.48
N LYS A 240 -1.74 17.23 7.25
CA LYS A 240 -1.73 17.90 8.56
C LYS A 240 -1.63 16.86 9.66
N PRO A 241 -0.88 17.15 10.74
CA PRO A 241 -0.82 16.28 11.90
C PRO A 241 -2.20 16.06 12.52
N LYS A 242 -2.43 14.83 12.99
CA LYS A 242 -3.56 14.50 13.87
C LYS A 242 -3.02 14.37 15.29
N PRO A 243 -3.49 15.18 16.26
CA PRO A 243 -3.03 15.08 17.64
C PRO A 243 -3.30 13.68 18.22
N VAL A 244 -2.29 13.12 18.89
CA VAL A 244 -2.36 11.83 19.61
C VAL A 244 -1.77 12.05 21.00
N SER A 245 -2.52 11.73 22.06
CA SER A 245 -2.10 12.02 23.44
C SER A 245 -0.84 11.27 23.89
N SER A 246 -0.54 10.13 23.28
CA SER A 246 0.66 9.35 23.57
C SER A 246 1.93 9.87 22.87
N VAL A 247 1.80 10.89 22.02
CA VAL A 247 2.91 11.45 21.25
C VAL A 247 3.56 12.61 22.02
N LYS A 248 4.89 12.67 22.03
CA LYS A 248 5.69 13.67 22.75
C LYS A 248 5.75 15.00 22.00
N GLU A 249 6.01 16.07 22.74
CA GLU A 249 6.04 17.44 22.19
C GLU A 249 7.13 17.66 21.12
N HIS A 250 8.24 16.93 21.20
CA HIS A 250 9.33 17.01 20.21
C HIS A 250 9.11 16.11 18.97
N ALA A 251 8.01 15.35 18.92
CA ALA A 251 7.71 14.50 17.79
C ALA A 251 7.50 15.33 16.52
N GLN A 252 7.93 14.80 15.39
CA GLN A 252 7.81 15.47 14.10
C GLN A 252 6.80 14.75 13.22
N TRP A 253 5.99 15.51 12.48
CA TRP A 253 5.00 14.95 11.57
C TRP A 253 5.59 14.79 10.17
N LEU A 254 5.66 13.56 9.68
CA LEU A 254 6.07 13.29 8.31
C LEU A 254 4.83 13.00 7.46
N SER A 255 4.57 13.89 6.50
CA SER A 255 3.34 13.91 5.72
C SER A 255 3.40 13.05 4.45
N GLY A 256 2.23 12.72 3.92
CA GLY A 256 2.05 12.13 2.60
C GLY A 256 0.58 12.23 2.18
N ILE A 257 0.32 12.18 0.87
CA ILE A 257 -1.06 12.37 0.34
C ILE A 257 -2.02 11.31 0.88
N ALA A 258 -1.59 10.05 0.98
CA ALA A 258 -2.43 8.94 1.44
C ALA A 258 -2.30 8.64 2.93
N ALA A 259 -1.16 8.99 3.54
CA ALA A 259 -0.87 8.74 4.95
C ALA A 259 0.25 9.67 5.44
N GLY A 260 0.15 10.10 6.70
CA GLY A 260 1.24 10.68 7.48
C GLY A 260 1.42 9.93 8.80
N ALA A 261 2.53 10.18 9.50
CA ALA A 261 2.78 9.60 10.81
C ALA A 261 3.64 10.54 11.68
N TRP A 262 3.58 10.32 12.98
CA TRP A 262 4.47 10.94 13.95
C TRP A 262 5.76 10.14 14.07
N PHE A 263 6.88 10.84 14.10
CA PHE A 263 8.23 10.29 14.27
C PHE A 263 8.81 10.84 15.57
N GLU A 264 9.18 9.96 16.49
CA GLU A 264 9.78 10.28 17.78
C GLU A 264 11.17 9.67 17.86
N LEU A 265 12.14 10.45 18.33
CA LEU A 265 13.49 9.99 18.60
C LEU A 265 13.79 10.22 20.08
N HIS A 266 14.42 9.25 20.72
CA HIS A 266 14.90 9.33 22.08
C HIS A 266 16.36 8.88 22.14
N ASP A 267 17.13 9.54 22.99
CA ASP A 267 18.49 9.13 23.29
C ASP A 267 18.52 7.79 24.04
N THR A 268 19.68 7.15 23.97
CA THR A 268 20.01 5.98 24.80
C THR A 268 21.35 6.19 25.47
N ASN A 269 21.77 5.25 26.31
CA ASN A 269 23.10 5.28 26.92
C ASN A 269 24.24 5.08 25.91
N ASN A 270 23.93 4.67 24.67
CA ASN A 270 24.91 4.47 23.61
C ASN A 270 24.83 5.64 22.61
N PRO A 271 25.94 6.34 22.34
CA PRO A 271 25.95 7.53 21.47
C PRO A 271 25.60 7.24 20.01
N LEU A 272 25.63 5.97 19.57
CA LEU A 272 25.28 5.57 18.21
C LEU A 272 23.89 4.93 18.11
N GLU A 273 23.18 4.77 19.23
CA GLU A 273 21.88 4.09 19.26
C GLU A 273 20.79 4.99 19.83
N PHE A 274 19.64 4.95 19.17
CA PHE A 274 18.51 5.79 19.50
C PHE A 274 17.25 4.94 19.55
N ARG A 275 16.38 5.24 20.50
CA ARG A 275 15.04 4.64 20.52
C ARG A 275 14.16 5.47 19.61
N PHE A 276 13.64 4.84 18.57
CA PHE A 276 12.75 5.46 17.61
C PHE A 276 11.36 4.87 17.73
N ARG A 277 10.35 5.73 17.57
CA ARG A 277 8.95 5.34 17.56
C ARG A 277 8.21 6.03 16.44
N ARG A 278 7.50 5.24 15.62
CA ARG A 278 6.57 5.73 14.59
C ARG A 278 5.14 5.49 15.05
N VAL A 279 4.33 6.55 15.10
CA VAL A 279 2.94 6.47 15.57
C VAL A 279 1.98 6.94 14.47
N SER A 280 1.01 6.09 14.14
CA SER A 280 0.01 6.37 13.13
C SER A 280 -0.98 7.47 13.56
N PRO A 281 -1.77 8.03 12.62
CA PRO A 281 -2.79 9.03 12.94
C PRO A 281 -3.90 8.50 13.87
N SER A 282 -4.06 7.19 14.01
CA SER A 282 -5.00 6.59 14.95
C SER A 282 -4.40 6.34 16.33
N GLY A 283 -3.12 6.66 16.54
CA GLY A 283 -2.39 6.41 17.78
C GLY A 283 -1.84 4.98 17.90
N TYR A 284 -1.85 4.20 16.82
CA TYR A 284 -1.21 2.89 16.81
C TYR A 284 0.30 3.07 16.67
N ILE A 285 1.08 2.25 17.37
CA ILE A 285 2.55 2.28 17.28
C ILE A 285 2.95 1.34 16.15
N ASP A 286 3.23 1.90 14.98
CA ASP A 286 3.66 1.13 13.81
C ASP A 286 4.98 0.40 14.13
N VAL A 287 5.92 1.10 14.77
CA VAL A 287 7.16 0.51 15.27
C VAL A 287 7.66 1.27 16.50
N GLU A 288 8.23 0.51 17.42
CA GLU A 288 9.11 1.00 18.47
C GLU A 288 10.36 0.13 18.50
N GLY A 289 11.54 0.73 18.44
CA GLY A 289 12.78 -0.02 18.28
C GLY A 289 14.03 0.77 18.61
N VAL A 290 15.14 0.06 18.75
CA VAL A 290 16.50 0.63 18.83
C VAL A 290 17.08 0.67 17.42
N TYR A 291 17.57 1.83 17.02
CA TYR A 291 18.15 2.07 15.71
C TYR A 291 19.57 2.59 15.85
N GLN A 292 20.43 2.16 14.94
CA GLN A 292 21.83 2.57 14.91
C GLN A 292 22.04 3.62 13.81
N VAL A 293 22.67 4.74 14.16
CA VAL A 293 23.07 5.76 13.20
C VAL A 293 24.32 5.31 12.42
N ASN A 294 24.35 5.62 11.13
CA ASN A 294 25.46 5.27 10.24
C ASN A 294 26.73 6.12 10.45
N GLN A 295 26.63 7.25 11.17
CA GLN A 295 27.72 8.22 11.36
C GLN A 295 27.75 8.76 12.80
N ASN A 296 28.95 9.03 13.30
CA ASN A 296 29.21 9.28 14.72
C ASN A 296 29.02 10.75 15.13
N ASN A 297 28.79 11.65 14.17
CA ASN A 297 28.70 13.09 14.37
C ASN A 297 27.27 13.61 14.51
N PHE A 298 26.25 12.74 14.40
CA PHE A 298 24.88 13.09 14.76
C PHE A 298 24.80 13.51 16.23
N ASN A 299 24.17 14.66 16.49
CA ASN A 299 23.98 15.18 17.84
C ASN A 299 22.49 15.37 18.14
N TYR A 300 21.95 14.49 18.98
CA TYR A 300 20.56 14.51 19.42
C TYR A 300 20.13 15.82 20.10
N ASN A 301 21.05 16.55 20.73
CA ASN A 301 20.74 17.79 21.45
C ASN A 301 20.72 19.03 20.53
N LYS A 302 21.06 18.88 19.25
CA LYS A 302 20.96 19.93 18.24
C LYS A 302 19.64 19.81 17.47
N PRO A 303 19.14 20.90 16.86
CA PRO A 303 18.02 20.82 15.93
C PRO A 303 18.25 19.78 14.83
N TYR A 304 17.19 19.08 14.46
CA TYR A 304 17.19 18.09 13.40
C TYR A 304 15.79 17.96 12.80
N GLU A 305 15.69 17.43 11.58
CA GLU A 305 14.42 17.20 10.90
C GLU A 305 14.34 15.77 10.34
N PHE A 306 13.27 15.04 10.66
CA PHE A 306 12.95 13.81 9.95
C PHE A 306 12.56 14.13 8.52
N ILE A 307 13.23 13.50 7.57
CA ILE A 307 12.93 13.70 6.15
C ILE A 307 12.21 12.48 5.58
N HIS A 308 11.58 12.67 4.42
CA HIS A 308 11.03 11.56 3.63
C HIS A 308 12.11 10.52 3.32
N TYR A 309 11.66 9.36 2.86
CA TYR A 309 12.46 8.14 2.70
C TYR A 309 12.77 7.51 4.07
N SER A 310 11.79 7.61 4.97
CA SER A 310 11.81 7.06 6.32
C SER A 310 10.62 6.12 6.50
N ASN A 311 10.85 4.96 7.12
CA ASN A 311 9.89 3.87 7.27
C ASN A 311 10.20 3.07 8.56
N CYS A 312 9.55 1.92 8.77
CA CYS A 312 9.73 1.15 10.00
C CYS A 312 11.07 0.41 10.09
N ASN A 313 11.73 0.10 8.98
CA ASN A 313 13.03 -0.59 8.99
C ASN A 313 14.22 0.37 9.08
N PHE A 314 14.07 1.58 8.56
CA PHE A 314 15.08 2.63 8.65
C PHE A 314 14.46 4.01 8.50
N PHE A 315 15.13 5.03 9.00
CA PHE A 315 14.74 6.42 8.79
C PHE A 315 15.94 7.34 8.55
N HIS A 316 15.65 8.55 8.08
CA HIS A 316 16.63 9.58 7.80
C HIS A 316 16.33 10.86 8.56
N ILE A 317 17.39 11.51 9.01
CA ILE A 317 17.35 12.80 9.66
C ILE A 317 18.32 13.76 8.96
N MET A 318 17.85 14.97 8.69
CA MET A 318 18.68 16.10 8.24
C MET A 318 19.15 16.89 9.47
N GLN A 319 20.45 17.14 9.59
CA GLN A 319 21.05 18.00 10.60
C GLN A 319 22.31 18.67 10.03
N ASP A 320 22.44 19.99 10.20
CA ASP A 320 23.60 20.77 9.72
C ASP A 320 23.96 20.49 8.24
N ASP A 321 22.94 20.41 7.36
CA ASP A 321 23.03 20.06 5.93
C ASP A 321 23.57 18.64 5.60
N GLU A 322 23.66 17.77 6.61
CA GLU A 322 24.02 16.35 6.47
C GLU A 322 22.81 15.44 6.69
N ILE A 323 22.76 14.33 5.93
CA ILE A 323 21.72 13.31 6.06
C ILE A 323 22.29 12.09 6.79
N TYR A 324 21.70 11.81 7.94
CA TYR A 324 21.99 10.67 8.79
C TYR A 324 20.98 9.56 8.54
N ARG A 325 21.45 8.33 8.38
CA ARG A 325 20.59 7.15 8.24
C ARG A 325 20.64 6.35 9.53
N PHE A 326 19.47 5.90 9.97
CA PHE A 326 19.29 5.08 11.14
C PHE A 326 18.63 3.77 10.72
N ASP A 327 19.31 2.65 10.96
CA ASP A 327 18.84 1.31 10.61
C ASP A 327 18.37 0.56 11.86
N LEU A 328 17.25 -0.15 11.76
CA LEU A 328 16.67 -0.92 12.85
C LEU A 328 17.65 -2.01 13.30
N LYS A 329 18.01 -1.99 14.58
CA LYS A 329 18.84 -3.01 15.23
C LYS A 329 18.00 -4.01 16.01
N GLU A 330 17.01 -3.51 16.75
CA GLU A 330 16.14 -4.33 17.60
C GLU A 330 14.74 -3.74 17.65
N LYS A 331 13.72 -4.54 17.34
CA LYS A 331 12.32 -4.16 17.49
C LYS A 331 11.87 -4.48 18.93
N LEU A 332 11.22 -3.53 19.59
CA LEU A 332 10.79 -3.65 20.99
C LEU A 332 9.31 -4.02 21.14
N ASN A 333 8.51 -3.94 20.07
CA ASN A 333 7.06 -4.18 20.08
C ASN A 333 6.56 -5.24 19.10
#